data_AF-A0A562ZWH8-F1
#
_entry.id   AF-A0A562ZWH8-F1
#
_cell.length_a   1.000
_cell.length_b   1.000
_cell.length_c   1.000
_cell.angle_alpha   90.00
_cell.angle_beta   90.00
_cell.angle_gamma   90.00
#
_symmetry.space_group_name_H-M   'P 1'
#
loop_
_entity.id
_entity.type
_entity.pdbx_description
1 polymer ?
#
loop_
_entity_poly.entity_id
_entity_poly.type
_entity_poly.pdbx_seq_one_letter_code
_entity_poly.pdbx_strand_id
1 'polypeptide(L)'
;MNAKLLLPIIAFVAAGAAHAETPTVVKDDFVSTKTRAEVQAELATYKKSGVNPWSIQYNPLRTFVSKANRQDVTAAYIASRDEVAAVNSEDGGAAYYAQGGQRGVNSTTMAGTPVNAQ
;
A
#
# COMPACT_ATOMS: atom_id res chain seq x y z
N MET A 1 39.12 -28.45 -38.13
CA MET A 1 38.82 -28.84 -36.73
C MET A 1 39.30 -27.69 -35.83
N ASN A 2 38.55 -27.00 -34.96
CA ASN A 2 37.13 -26.97 -34.60
C ASN A 2 36.84 -25.55 -34.09
N ALA A 3 36.02 -24.79 -34.82
CA ALA A 3 35.63 -23.41 -34.52
C ALA A 3 34.55 -23.37 -33.41
N LYS A 4 34.88 -23.81 -32.19
CA LYS A 4 33.88 -23.98 -31.12
C LYS A 4 34.34 -23.50 -29.72
N LEU A 5 35.29 -22.57 -29.63
CA LEU A 5 35.77 -22.06 -28.32
C LEU A 5 35.83 -20.52 -28.20
N LEU A 6 35.23 -19.78 -29.12
CA LEU A 6 35.27 -18.30 -29.14
C LEU A 6 34.00 -17.62 -28.62
N LEU A 7 33.19 -18.30 -27.80
CA LEU A 7 31.83 -17.84 -27.46
C LEU A 7 31.49 -17.53 -25.99
N PRO A 8 32.40 -17.59 -24.97
CA PRO A 8 32.02 -17.08 -23.64
C PRO A 8 32.74 -15.80 -23.19
N ILE A 9 33.62 -15.18 -23.98
CA ILE A 9 34.48 -14.07 -23.47
C ILE A 9 33.81 -12.67 -23.57
N ILE A 10 32.72 -12.50 -24.33
CA ILE A 10 32.18 -11.16 -24.61
C ILE A 10 31.05 -10.72 -23.63
N ALA A 11 30.64 -11.58 -22.70
CA ALA A 11 29.52 -11.26 -21.79
C ALA A 11 29.93 -10.51 -20.50
N PHE A 12 31.19 -10.13 -20.31
CA PHE A 12 31.67 -9.54 -19.04
C PHE A 12 31.95 -8.02 -19.08
N VAL A 13 31.73 -7.33 -20.20
CA VAL A 13 32.15 -5.92 -20.36
C VAL A 13 31.04 -4.90 -20.02
N ALA A 14 29.80 -5.34 -19.77
CA ALA A 14 28.67 -4.41 -19.55
C ALA A 14 28.35 -4.08 -18.08
N ALA A 15 29.25 -4.34 -17.13
CA ALA A 15 29.01 -4.12 -15.69
C ALA A 15 29.88 -3.00 -15.07
N GLY A 16 30.42 -2.08 -15.87
CA GLY A 16 31.54 -1.22 -15.46
C GLY A 16 31.26 0.25 -15.15
N ALA A 17 30.03 0.76 -15.24
CA ALA A 17 29.79 2.21 -15.07
C ALA A 17 28.57 2.53 -14.21
N ALA A 18 28.42 1.85 -13.07
CA ALA A 18 27.70 2.45 -11.95
C ALA A 18 28.64 3.48 -11.32
N HIS A 19 28.70 4.68 -11.90
CA HIS A 19 29.37 5.80 -11.25
C HIS A 19 28.67 6.03 -9.92
N ALA A 20 29.38 5.84 -8.81
CA ALA A 20 28.97 6.38 -7.52
C ALA A 20 29.04 7.91 -7.66
N GLU A 21 27.95 8.51 -8.12
CA GLU A 21 27.78 9.95 -8.06
C GLU A 21 27.91 10.32 -6.57
N THR A 22 28.86 11.20 -6.25
CA THR A 22 28.99 11.75 -4.90
C THR A 22 27.62 12.26 -4.48
N PRO A 23 27.10 11.92 -3.29
CA PRO A 23 25.79 12.39 -2.87
C PRO A 23 25.78 13.91 -2.97
N THR A 24 24.88 14.43 -3.82
CA THR A 24 24.69 15.87 -3.94
C THR A 24 24.25 16.38 -2.57
N VAL A 25 25.15 17.06 -1.87
CA VAL A 25 24.83 17.72 -0.62
C VAL A 25 24.05 18.97 -0.97
N VAL A 26 22.73 18.82 -1.08
CA VAL A 26 21.80 19.95 -1.21
C VAL A 26 21.87 20.75 0.10
N LYS A 27 22.58 21.88 0.06
CA LYS A 27 22.60 22.90 1.12
C LYS A 27 21.53 23.96 0.84
N ASP A 28 20.33 23.53 0.49
CA ASP A 28 19.22 24.46 0.39
C ASP A 28 18.70 24.71 1.81
N ASP A 29 19.13 25.82 2.40
CA ASP A 29 18.52 26.31 3.63
C ASP A 29 17.04 26.59 3.34
N PHE A 30 16.15 25.96 4.09
CA PHE A 30 14.72 26.22 3.97
C PHE A 30 14.43 27.67 4.39
N VAL A 31 14.27 28.55 3.41
CA VAL A 31 13.80 29.91 3.63
C VAL A 31 12.28 29.92 3.43
N SER A 32 11.52 29.95 4.52
CA SER A 32 10.07 30.12 4.45
C SER A 32 9.75 31.46 3.78
N THR A 33 9.05 31.41 2.65
CA THR A 33 8.51 32.61 1.99
C THR A 33 7.25 33.15 2.70
N LYS A 34 6.68 32.37 3.63
CA LYS A 34 5.48 32.73 4.39
C LYS A 34 5.83 33.44 5.69
N THR A 35 5.07 34.48 5.98
CA THR A 35 5.04 35.14 7.28
C THR A 35 4.50 34.22 8.37
N ARG A 36 4.82 34.52 9.63
CA ARG A 36 4.31 33.77 10.79
C ARG A 36 2.77 33.76 10.84
N ALA A 37 2.13 34.87 10.46
CA ALA A 37 0.67 34.98 10.43
C ALA A 37 0.04 33.99 9.44
N GLU A 38 0.63 33.89 8.23
CA GLU A 38 0.19 32.94 7.20
C GLU A 38 0.36 31.48 7.66
N VAL A 39 1.50 31.15 8.29
CA VAL A 39 1.72 29.81 8.84
C VAL A 39 0.68 29.45 9.93
N GLN A 40 0.33 30.38 10.80
CA GLN A 40 -0.69 30.13 11.81
C GLN A 40 -2.10 29.98 11.22
N ALA A 41 -2.43 30.75 10.18
CA ALA A 41 -3.69 30.60 9.47
C ALA A 41 -3.80 29.22 8.80
N GLU A 42 -2.70 28.73 8.22
CA GLU A 42 -2.65 27.39 7.63
C GLU A 42 -2.76 26.29 8.67
N LEU A 43 -2.05 26.42 9.80
CA LEU A 43 -2.17 25.48 10.91
C LEU A 43 -3.61 25.43 11.45
N ALA A 44 -4.26 26.58 11.60
CA ALA A 44 -5.65 26.66 12.05
C ALA A 44 -6.61 25.99 11.07
N THR A 45 -6.37 26.15 9.76
CA THR A 45 -7.15 25.51 8.70
C THR A 45 -6.93 24.00 8.68
N TYR A 46 -5.67 23.56 8.80
CA TYR A 46 -5.29 22.15 8.86
C TYR A 46 -5.93 21.44 10.07
N LYS A 47 -5.93 22.08 11.25
CA LYS A 47 -6.60 21.52 12.45
C LYS A 47 -8.11 21.33 12.27
N LYS A 48 -8.77 22.17 11.46
CA LYS A 48 -10.20 22.05 11.15
C LYS A 48 -10.52 20.99 10.09
N SER A 49 -9.52 20.52 9.34
CA SER A 49 -9.69 19.56 8.23
C SER A 49 -9.96 18.12 8.68
N GLY A 50 -10.06 17.86 9.99
CA GLY A 50 -10.32 16.52 10.53
C GLY A 50 -9.12 15.58 10.50
N VAL A 51 -7.92 16.09 10.16
CA VAL A 51 -6.67 15.31 10.18
C VAL A 51 -6.10 15.32 11.60
N ASN A 52 -5.62 14.16 12.08
CA ASN A 52 -4.89 14.09 13.34
C ASN A 52 -3.56 14.87 13.19
N PRO A 53 -3.40 16.02 13.86
CA PRO A 53 -2.23 16.87 13.67
C PRO A 53 -0.95 16.28 14.31
N TRP A 54 -1.10 15.23 15.12
CA TRP A 54 0.00 14.54 15.80
C TRP A 54 0.37 13.21 15.13
N SER A 55 -0.29 12.84 14.03
CA SER A 55 0.08 11.62 13.31
C SER A 55 1.42 11.81 12.63
N ILE A 56 2.40 11.00 13.01
CA ILE A 56 3.69 10.88 12.31
C ILE A 56 3.60 9.91 11.11
N GLN A 57 2.45 9.23 10.95
CA GLN A 57 2.22 8.23 9.91
C GLN A 57 1.22 8.75 8.87
N TYR A 58 1.46 8.37 7.61
CA TYR A 58 0.52 8.59 6.52
C TYR A 58 -0.69 7.65 6.66
N ASN A 59 -1.91 8.18 6.62
CA ASN A 59 -3.13 7.38 6.58
C ASN A 59 -3.64 7.25 5.14
N PRO A 60 -3.36 6.13 4.43
CA PRO A 60 -3.82 5.93 3.05
C PRO A 60 -5.34 5.85 2.92
N LEU A 61 -6.06 5.57 4.02
CA LEU A 61 -7.52 5.46 4.04
C LEU A 61 -8.21 6.76 4.46
N ARG A 62 -7.48 7.88 4.59
CA ARG A 62 -8.03 9.18 5.03
C ARG A 62 -9.25 9.62 4.20
N THR A 63 -9.24 9.34 2.91
CA THR A 63 -10.31 9.72 1.97
C THR A 63 -11.17 8.54 1.55
N PHE A 64 -10.95 7.35 2.14
CA PHE A 64 -11.76 6.19 1.82
C PHE A 64 -13.17 6.38 2.37
N VAL A 65 -14.15 6.31 1.48
CA VAL A 65 -15.57 6.29 1.83
C VAL A 65 -16.17 5.05 1.18
N SER A 66 -16.79 4.19 1.99
CA SER A 66 -17.50 3.02 1.47
C SER A 66 -18.68 3.46 0.63
N LYS A 67 -18.86 2.83 -0.54
CA LYS A 67 -20.06 2.99 -1.38
C LYS A 67 -21.18 2.01 -1.00
N ALA A 68 -20.89 1.03 -0.13
CA ALA A 68 -21.86 0.02 0.28
C ALA A 68 -22.93 0.65 1.17
N ASN A 69 -24.19 0.35 0.89
CA ASN A 69 -25.28 0.73 1.76
C ASN A 69 -25.45 -0.30 2.90
N ARG A 70 -26.31 -0.01 3.89
CA ARG A 70 -26.55 -0.90 5.03
C ARG A 70 -27.06 -2.28 4.60
N GLN A 71 -27.96 -2.33 3.62
CA GLN A 71 -28.53 -3.57 3.12
C GLN A 71 -27.45 -4.45 2.48
N ASP A 72 -26.54 -3.87 1.70
CA ASP A 72 -25.42 -4.60 1.07
C ASP A 72 -24.51 -5.22 2.13
N VAL A 73 -24.18 -4.46 3.19
CA VAL A 73 -23.34 -4.94 4.29
C VAL A 73 -24.03 -6.06 5.06
N THR A 74 -25.32 -5.92 5.35
CA THR A 74 -26.11 -6.96 6.04
C THR A 74 -26.20 -8.23 5.19
N ALA A 75 -26.44 -8.11 3.90
CA ALA A 75 -26.48 -9.24 2.98
C ALA A 75 -25.12 -9.95 2.90
N ALA A 76 -24.02 -9.19 2.81
CA ALA A 76 -22.67 -9.73 2.80
C ALA A 76 -22.35 -10.48 4.10
N TYR A 77 -22.75 -9.93 5.26
CA TYR A 77 -22.55 -10.59 6.55
C TYR A 77 -23.37 -11.89 6.68
N ILE A 78 -24.64 -11.88 6.25
CA ILE A 78 -25.46 -13.09 6.28
C ILE A 78 -24.84 -14.18 5.39
N ALA A 79 -24.33 -13.81 4.21
CA ALA A 79 -23.66 -14.73 3.30
C ALA A 79 -22.37 -15.33 3.87
N SER A 80 -21.61 -14.58 4.68
CA SER A 80 -20.37 -15.03 5.32
C SER A 80 -20.54 -15.51 6.77
N ARG A 81 -21.77 -15.60 7.28
CA ARG A 81 -22.03 -15.83 8.72
C ARG A 81 -21.38 -17.12 9.24
N ASP A 82 -21.48 -18.20 8.47
CA ASP A 82 -20.96 -19.50 8.89
C ASP A 82 -19.43 -19.52 8.88
N GLU A 83 -18.79 -18.80 7.95
CA GLU A 83 -17.35 -18.57 7.96
C GLU A 83 -16.92 -17.76 9.18
N VAL A 84 -17.61 -16.65 9.46
CA VAL A 84 -17.33 -15.82 10.64
C VAL A 84 -17.46 -16.63 11.93
N ALA A 85 -18.51 -17.46 12.05
CA ALA A 85 -18.69 -18.33 13.19
C ALA A 85 -17.55 -19.35 13.33
N ALA A 86 -17.10 -19.93 12.21
CA ALA A 86 -16.00 -20.88 12.21
C ALA A 86 -14.66 -20.23 12.56
N VAL A 87 -14.33 -19.06 12.00
CA VAL A 87 -13.07 -18.34 12.27
C VAL A 87 -12.99 -17.87 13.73
N ASN A 88 -14.12 -17.52 14.34
CA ASN A 88 -14.17 -17.13 15.75
C ASN A 88 -14.29 -18.34 16.72
N SER A 89 -14.32 -19.57 16.21
CA SER A 89 -14.27 -20.78 17.05
C SER A 89 -12.86 -21.05 17.58
N GLU A 90 -12.75 -21.94 18.56
CA GLU A 90 -11.46 -22.28 19.19
C GLU A 90 -10.42 -22.82 18.20
N ASP A 91 -10.87 -23.48 17.12
CA ASP A 91 -10.02 -24.02 16.05
C ASP A 91 -9.64 -22.96 15.01
N GLY A 92 -10.04 -21.70 15.19
CA GLY A 92 -9.68 -20.58 14.30
C GLY A 92 -10.15 -20.74 12.85
N GLY A 93 -11.15 -21.60 12.62
CA GLY A 93 -11.65 -21.95 11.30
C GLY A 93 -10.82 -23.00 10.56
N ALA A 94 -9.83 -23.63 11.20
CA ALA A 94 -8.98 -24.63 10.53
C ALA A 94 -9.80 -25.79 9.94
N ALA A 95 -10.75 -26.34 10.69
CA ALA A 95 -11.68 -27.35 10.19
C ALA A 95 -12.58 -26.83 9.04
N TYR A 96 -13.05 -25.58 9.13
CA TYR A 96 -13.90 -24.96 8.10
C TYR A 96 -13.16 -24.78 6.78
N TYR A 97 -11.91 -24.33 6.82
CA TYR A 97 -11.07 -24.18 5.63
C TYR A 97 -10.53 -25.52 5.11
N ALA A 98 -10.24 -26.48 5.98
CA ALA A 98 -9.80 -27.83 5.59
C ALA A 98 -10.90 -28.61 4.85
N GLN A 99 -12.17 -28.40 5.20
CA GLN A 99 -13.31 -29.00 4.49
C GLN A 99 -13.64 -28.26 3.18
N GLY A 100 -13.24 -26.99 3.07
CA GLY A 100 -13.60 -26.08 1.99
C GLY A 100 -12.55 -25.96 0.89
N GLY A 101 -11.85 -27.04 0.51
CA GLY A 101 -10.62 -27.07 -0.31
C GLY A 101 -10.53 -26.21 -1.58
N GLN A 102 -11.60 -25.60 -2.07
CA GLN A 102 -11.59 -24.44 -2.99
C GLN A 102 -12.90 -23.64 -2.90
N ARG A 103 -13.34 -23.20 -1.71
CA ARG A 103 -14.46 -22.25 -1.59
C ARG A 103 -13.95 -20.84 -1.80
N GLY A 104 -13.73 -20.49 -3.07
CA GLY A 104 -13.64 -19.13 -3.58
C GLY A 104 -12.70 -18.21 -2.81
N VAL A 105 -11.44 -18.17 -3.22
CA VAL A 105 -10.55 -17.03 -2.95
C VAL A 105 -11.12 -15.80 -3.66
N ASN A 106 -12.18 -15.21 -3.12
CA ASN A 106 -12.62 -13.85 -3.41
C ASN A 106 -11.83 -12.84 -2.56
N SER A 107 -10.66 -13.24 -2.08
CA SER A 107 -9.70 -12.39 -1.37
C SER A 107 -8.73 -11.75 -2.37
N THR A 108 -9.24 -10.93 -3.29
CA THR A 108 -8.42 -9.90 -3.94
C THR A 108 -9.20 -8.59 -4.04
N THR A 109 -9.86 -8.21 -2.95
CA THR A 109 -10.17 -6.79 -2.73
C THR A 109 -9.77 -6.45 -1.31
N MET A 110 -8.45 -6.45 -1.08
CA MET A 110 -7.91 -5.65 0.01
C MET A 110 -8.20 -4.18 -0.30
N ALA A 111 -8.48 -3.41 0.74
CA ALA A 111 -8.97 -2.03 0.64
C ALA A 111 -8.21 -1.20 -0.41
N GLY A 112 -8.95 -0.67 -1.40
CA GLY A 112 -8.47 0.32 -2.36
C GLY A 112 -7.66 -0.24 -3.52
N THR A 113 -8.33 -0.52 -4.64
CA THR A 113 -7.65 -0.50 -5.94
C THR A 113 -7.16 0.93 -6.20
N PRO A 114 -5.84 1.16 -6.42
CA PRO A 114 -5.37 2.46 -6.87
C PRO A 114 -5.95 2.74 -8.26
N VAL A 115 -6.34 4.00 -8.50
CA VAL A 115 -7.07 4.45 -9.70
C VAL A 115 -6.23 4.37 -10.99
N ASN A 116 -5.01 3.83 -10.96
CA ASN A 116 -4.15 3.67 -12.14
C ASN A 116 -3.45 2.31 -12.10
N ALA A 117 -4.10 1.29 -12.64
CA ALA A 117 -3.44 0.11 -13.18
C ALA A 117 -3.82 0.06 -14.66
N GLN A 118 -3.06 0.80 -15.47
CA GLN A 118 -2.96 0.62 -16.92
C GLN A 118 -1.57 0.07 -17.20
#